data_AF-A0A943PML8-F1
#
_entry.id   AF-A0A943PML8-F1
#
_cell.length_a   1.000
_cell.length_b   1.000
_cell.length_c   1.000
_cell.angle_alpha   90.00
_cell.angle_beta   90.00
_cell.angle_gamma   90.00
#
_symmetry.space_group_name_H-M   'P 1'
#
loop_
_entity.id
_entity.type
_entity.pdbx_description
1 polymer ?
#
loop_
_entity_poly.entity_id
_entity_poly.type
_entity_poly.pdbx_seq_one_letter_code
_entity_poly.pdbx_strand_id
1 'polypeptide(L)' 'MSEFKIRAYGRMELAQLYSPQLTDIAAYRKMKKWISLCPGLLQRLYDLGYESKRRSFTPLEVRVIVDALGEP' A
#
# COMPACT_ATOMS: atom_id res chain seq x y z
N MET A 1 12.61 5.58 -17.09
CA MET A 1 12.01 5.78 -15.76
C MET A 1 10.57 5.32 -15.87
N SER A 2 10.22 4.25 -15.17
CA SER A 2 8.88 3.69 -15.23
C SER A 2 7.95 4.58 -14.42
N GLU A 3 6.99 5.22 -15.06
CA GLU A 3 5.95 6.00 -14.38
C GLU A 3 5.11 5.08 -13.49
N PHE A 4 4.91 5.47 -12.23
CA PHE A 4 4.04 4.74 -11.32
C PHE A 4 2.59 4.82 -11.82
N LYS A 5 1.82 3.74 -11.70
CA LYS A 5 0.45 3.67 -12.24
C LYS A 5 -0.53 3.19 -11.18
N ILE A 6 -1.62 3.90 -10.98
CA ILE A 6 -2.71 3.43 -10.11
C ILE A 6 -3.41 2.24 -10.78
N ARG A 7 -3.12 1.04 -10.29
CA ARG A 7 -3.77 -0.22 -10.67
C ARG A 7 -3.89 -1.13 -9.47
N ALA A 8 -4.50 -2.30 -9.64
CA ALA A 8 -4.43 -3.33 -8.61
C ALA A 8 -2.99 -3.83 -8.47
N TYR A 9 -2.53 -3.93 -7.22
CA TYR A 9 -1.20 -4.43 -6.89
C TYR A 9 -1.31 -5.56 -5.88
N GLY A 10 -0.44 -6.56 -5.98
CA GLY A 10 -0.21 -7.48 -4.87
C GLY A 10 0.27 -6.70 -3.64
N ARG A 11 -0.11 -7.11 -2.42
CA ARG A 11 0.30 -6.41 -1.20
C ARG A 11 1.81 -6.35 -0.99
N MET A 12 2.51 -7.40 -1.45
CA MET A 12 3.97 -7.47 -1.43
C MET A 12 4.57 -6.71 -2.62
N GLU A 13 3.95 -6.79 -3.79
CA GLU A 13 4.34 -6.04 -4.99
C GLU A 13 4.34 -4.53 -4.70
N LEU A 14 3.25 -4.00 -4.16
CA LEU A 14 3.14 -2.59 -3.80
C LEU A 14 4.16 -2.20 -2.72
N ALA A 15 4.29 -3.02 -1.67
CA ALA A 15 5.25 -2.74 -0.62
C ALA A 15 6.70 -2.72 -1.12
N GLN A 16 7.02 -3.58 -2.10
CA GLN A 16 8.34 -3.63 -2.73
C GLN A 16 8.63 -2.39 -3.56
N LEU A 17 7.63 -1.83 -4.26
CA LEU A 17 7.82 -0.57 -4.98
C LEU A 17 8.31 0.54 -4.03
N TYR A 18 7.72 0.63 -2.83
CA TYR A 18 8.14 1.62 -1.82
C TYR A 18 9.47 1.31 -1.10
N SER A 19 9.94 0.06 -1.12
CA SER A 19 11.13 -0.33 -0.37
C SER A 19 11.87 -1.50 -1.04
N PRO A 20 12.43 -1.27 -2.24
CA PRO A 20 12.99 -2.35 -3.07
C PRO A 20 14.27 -2.97 -2.49
N GLN A 21 14.88 -2.36 -1.47
CA GLN A 21 16.05 -2.90 -0.77
C GLN A 21 15.68 -3.92 0.31
N LEU A 22 14.39 -4.10 0.61
CA LEU A 22 13.92 -5.03 1.64
C LEU A 22 13.44 -6.34 1.02
N THR A 23 13.35 -7.40 1.83
CA THR A 23 12.64 -8.62 1.42
C THR A 23 11.14 -8.38 1.39
N ASP A 24 10.38 -9.15 0.62
CA ASP A 24 8.92 -8.94 0.43
C ASP A 24 8.15 -8.85 1.75
N ILE A 25 8.53 -9.68 2.71
CA ILE A 25 7.92 -9.72 4.05
C ILE A 25 8.30 -8.47 4.85
N ALA A 26 9.56 -8.04 4.80
CA ALA A 26 10.03 -6.86 5.51
C ALA A 26 9.42 -5.58 4.92
N ALA A 27 9.38 -5.46 3.59
CA ALA A 27 8.72 -4.38 2.87
C ALA A 27 7.24 -4.30 3.28
N TYR A 28 6.51 -5.43 3.27
CA TYR A 28 5.11 -5.45 3.67
C TYR A 28 4.88 -5.07 5.13
N ARG A 29 5.74 -5.53 6.06
CA ARG A 29 5.64 -5.14 7.48
C ARG A 29 5.87 -3.63 7.66
N LYS A 30 6.83 -3.06 6.94
CA LYS A 30 7.10 -1.62 6.95
C LYS A 30 5.92 -0.83 6.39
N MET A 31 5.36 -1.28 5.26
CA MET A 31 4.18 -0.67 4.65
C MET A 31 2.96 -0.68 5.59
N LYS A 32 2.67 -1.81 6.26
CA LYS A 32 1.61 -1.86 7.28
C LYS A 32 1.84 -0.85 8.40
N LYS A 33 3.09 -0.74 8.86
CA LYS A 33 3.45 0.22 9.91
C LYS A 33 3.16 1.64 9.45
N TRP A 34 3.52 2.01 8.23
CA TRP A 34 3.17 3.32 7.67
C TRP A 34 1.66 3.54 7.58
N ILE A 35 0.91 2.54 7.08
CA ILE A 35 -0.56 2.62 7.04
C ILE A 35 -1.16 2.88 8.43
N SER A 36 -0.62 2.24 9.48
CA SER A 36 -1.08 2.44 10.86
C SER A 36 -0.62 3.76 11.50
N LEU A 37 0.49 4.34 11.02
CA LEU A 37 1.03 5.59 11.55
C LEU A 37 0.38 6.83 10.91
N CYS A 38 -0.14 6.70 9.68
CA CYS A 38 -0.86 7.79 9.02
C CYS A 38 -2.28 7.91 9.60
N PRO A 39 -2.60 9.00 10.31
CA PRO A 39 -3.93 9.18 10.91
C PRO A 39 -5.01 9.22 9.83
N GLY A 40 -6.06 8.42 10.01
CA GLY A 40 -7.20 8.35 9.09
C GLY A 40 -6.97 7.52 7.82
N LEU A 41 -5.74 7.13 7.49
CA LEU A 41 -5.46 6.31 6.30
C LEU A 41 -6.10 4.93 6.43
N LEU A 42 -5.88 4.25 7.55
CA LEU A 42 -6.45 2.94 7.81
C LEU A 42 -8.00 2.98 7.82
N GLN A 43 -8.60 4.04 8.35
CA GLN A 43 -10.06 4.21 8.33
C GLN A 43 -10.59 4.35 6.91
N ARG A 44 -9.97 5.21 6.09
CA ARG A 44 -10.34 5.37 4.67
C ARG A 44 -10.23 4.06 3.89
N LEU A 45 -9.21 3.25 4.19
CA LEU A 45 -9.09 1.91 3.61
C LEU A 45 -10.26 1.01 4.04
N TYR A 46 -10.63 1.01 5.32
CA TYR A 46 -11.80 0.24 5.79
C TYR A 46 -13.12 0.72 5.17
N ASP A 47 -13.29 2.03 4.96
CA ASP A 47 -14.47 2.59 4.30
C ASP A 47 -14.58 2.13 2.83
N LEU A 48 -13.45 1.82 2.18
CA LEU A 48 -13.38 1.19 0.86
C LEU A 48 -13.54 -0.34 0.89
N GLY A 49 -13.76 -0.93 2.07
CA GLY A 49 -13.90 -2.38 2.25
C GLY A 49 -12.57 -3.13 2.30
N TYR A 50 -11.49 -2.47 2.73
CA TYR A 50 -10.19 -3.13 2.92
C TYR A 50 -10.26 -4.25 3.95
N GLU A 51 -9.66 -5.39 3.61
CA GLU A 51 -9.56 -6.55 4.48
C GLU A 51 -8.11 -7.01 4.61
N SER A 52 -7.64 -7.17 5.84
CA SER A 52 -6.25 -7.57 6.14
C SER A 52 -5.85 -8.95 5.57
N LYS A 53 -6.83 -9.81 5.27
CA LYS A 53 -6.64 -11.14 4.67
C LYS A 53 -6.44 -11.08 3.15
N ARG A 54 -6.86 -10.00 2.48
CA ARG A 54 -6.68 -9.85 1.04
C ARG A 54 -5.20 -9.83 0.68
N ARG A 55 -4.88 -10.42 -0.47
CA ARG A 55 -3.51 -10.54 -0.98
C ARG A 55 -3.13 -9.40 -1.93
N SER A 56 -4.07 -8.52 -2.25
CA SER A 56 -3.92 -7.40 -3.16
C SER A 56 -4.64 -6.18 -2.63
N PHE A 57 -4.21 -5.02 -3.12
CA PHE A 57 -4.92 -3.76 -2.99
C PHE A 57 -5.65 -3.47 -4.31
N THR A 58 -6.88 -2.97 -4.19
CA THR A 58 -7.66 -2.48 -5.33
C THR A 58 -7.10 -1.13 -5.82
N PRO A 59 -7.37 -0.71 -7.07
CA PRO A 59 -6.90 0.58 -7.56
C PRO A 59 -7.30 1.77 -6.66
N LEU A 60 -8.48 1.72 -6.04
CA LEU A 60 -8.95 2.76 -5.11
C LEU A 60 -8.17 2.76 -3.80
N GLU A 61 -7.90 1.59 -3.23
CA GLU A 61 -7.05 1.45 -2.03
C GLU A 61 -5.62 1.93 -2.33
N VAL A 62 -5.08 1.60 -3.50
CA VAL A 62 -3.76 2.05 -3.95
C VAL A 62 -3.71 3.57 -4.05
N ARG A 63 -4.73 4.20 -4.65
CA ARG A 63 -4.83 5.66 -4.70
C ARG A 63 -4.79 6.27 -3.31
N VAL A 64 -5.60 5.77 -2.38
CA VAL A 64 -5.63 6.27 -1.00
C VAL A 64 -4.29 6.11 -0.28
N ILE A 65 -3.58 5.01 -0.53
CA ILE A 65 -2.24 4.78 0.02
C ILE A 65 -1.24 5.79 -0.56
N VAL A 66 -1.27 5.99 -1.88
CA VAL A 66 -0.36 6.92 -2.59
C VAL A 66 -0.64 8.37 -2.22
N ASP A 67 -1.90 8.76 -2.07
CA ASP A 67 -2.31 10.10 -1.61
C ASP A 67 -1.75 10.41 -0.20
N ALA A 68 -1.54 9.38 0.62
CA ALA A 68 -1.07 9.52 2.00
C ALA A 68 0.45 9.31 2.17
N LEU A 69 1.07 8.44 1.36
CA LEU A 69 2.49 8.07 1.47
C LEU A 69 3.38 8.68 0.37
N GLY A 70 2.79 9.22 -0.69
CA GLY A 70 3.49 9.61 -1.93
C GLY A 70 3.58 8.47 -2.95
N GLU A 71 3.99 8.77 -4.18
CA GLU A 71 4.30 7.74 -5.18
C GLU A 71 5.59 7.00 -4.79
N PRO A 72 5.65 5.66 -4.95
CA PRO A 72 6.83 4.86 -4.67
C PRO A 72 7.98 5.06 -5.67
#